data_AF-A0A842NEE4-F1
#
_entry.id   AF-A0A842NEE4-F1
#
_cell.length_a   1.000
_cell.length_b   1.000
_cell.length_c   1.000
_cell.angle_alpha   90.00
_cell.angle_beta   90.00
_cell.angle_gamma   90.00
#
_symmetry.space_group_name_H-M   'P 1'
#
loop_
_entity.id
_entity.type
_entity.pdbx_description
1 polymer ?
#
loop_
_entity_poly.entity_id
_entity_poly.type
_entity_poly.pdbx_seq_one_letter_code
_entity_poly.pdbx_strand_id
1 'polypeptide(L)'
;MTRFRYWKLTSDDAKKLTHDVEKILNWEIKGVRKPESDAKFIGVFLYRNGTPYNYETIKGIVYYHNNIDRNELPDITKFLKNRFGGEVIEKDDRIFLKNSKEIYSGKEIGELAEECDAKFNTKSVISIELADVTQDDLKKWGYPDSKLLPIPGK
;
A
#
# COMPACT_ATOMS: atom_id res chain seq x y z
N MET A 1 -20.76 -5.26 9.63
CA MET A 1 -19.29 -5.28 9.65
C MET A 1 -18.75 -3.86 9.69
N THR A 2 -18.24 -3.45 10.86
CA THR A 2 -17.62 -2.13 11.05
C THR A 2 -16.27 -2.13 10.34
N ARG A 3 -15.97 -1.03 9.63
CA ARG A 3 -14.72 -0.85 8.90
C ARG A 3 -14.11 0.47 9.33
N PHE A 4 -12.79 0.51 9.41
CA PHE A 4 -12.04 1.70 9.73
C PHE A 4 -10.97 1.89 8.66
N ARG A 5 -10.82 3.14 8.22
CA ARG A 5 -9.80 3.51 7.24
C ARG A 5 -8.92 4.58 7.83
N TYR A 6 -7.62 4.39 7.76
CA TYR A 6 -6.63 5.40 8.11
C TYR A 6 -5.93 5.87 6.86
N TRP A 7 -5.64 7.17 6.80
CA TRP A 7 -4.97 7.81 5.65
C TRP A 7 -3.93 8.82 6.15
N LYS A 8 -2.90 9.06 5.33
CA LYS A 8 -1.77 9.95 5.63
C LYS A 8 -0.91 9.44 6.79
N LEU A 9 -0.90 8.13 7.04
CA LEU A 9 0.08 7.50 7.92
C LEU A 9 1.48 7.68 7.30
N THR A 10 2.47 8.06 8.11
CA THR A 10 3.88 8.06 7.69
C THR A 10 4.45 6.66 7.84
N SER A 11 5.64 6.41 7.28
CA SER A 11 6.40 5.18 7.54
C SER A 11 6.61 4.96 9.04
N ASP A 12 6.92 6.01 9.80
CA ASP A 12 7.13 5.93 11.25
C ASP A 12 5.85 5.64 12.03
N ASP A 13 4.70 6.14 11.58
CA ASP A 13 3.43 5.75 12.20
C ASP A 13 3.18 4.26 11.93
N ALA A 14 3.28 3.82 10.67
CA ALA A 14 3.01 2.45 10.27
C ALA A 14 3.91 1.45 11.00
N LYS A 15 5.21 1.76 11.13
CA LYS A 15 6.18 0.90 11.83
C LYS A 15 5.84 0.66 13.31
N LYS A 16 5.07 1.54 13.94
CA LYS A 16 4.65 1.43 15.33
C LYS A 16 3.34 0.67 15.51
N LEU A 17 2.60 0.39 14.43
CA LEU A 17 1.30 -0.28 14.51
C LEU A 17 1.49 -1.77 14.87
N THR A 18 0.68 -2.23 15.82
CA THR A 18 0.72 -3.61 16.35
C THR A 18 -0.57 -4.38 16.09
N HIS A 19 -1.30 -4.02 15.03
CA HIS A 19 -2.57 -4.65 14.69
C HIS A 19 -2.46 -6.14 14.39
N ASP A 20 -3.58 -6.83 14.58
CA ASP A 20 -3.78 -8.16 14.03
C ASP A 20 -3.84 -8.09 12.50
N VAL A 21 -2.92 -8.76 11.84
CA VAL A 21 -2.80 -8.78 10.37
C VAL A 21 -4.03 -9.36 9.69
N GLU A 22 -4.77 -10.24 10.37
CA GLU A 22 -6.00 -10.86 9.85
C GLU A 22 -7.16 -9.88 9.70
N LYS A 23 -7.06 -8.72 10.36
CA LYS A 23 -8.06 -7.65 10.28
C LYS A 23 -7.85 -6.71 9.09
N ILE A 24 -6.69 -6.77 8.43
CA ILE A 24 -6.37 -5.91 7.29
C ILE A 24 -7.15 -6.36 6.05
N LEU A 25 -7.99 -5.47 5.52
CA LEU A 25 -8.65 -5.64 4.24
C LEU A 25 -7.76 -5.22 3.07
N ASN A 26 -7.07 -4.09 3.22
CA ASN A 26 -6.16 -3.56 2.23
C ASN A 26 -5.22 -2.51 2.83
N TRP A 27 -4.14 -2.25 2.09
CA TRP A 27 -3.26 -1.10 2.34
C TRP A 27 -2.70 -0.57 1.02
N GLU A 28 -2.29 0.69 1.04
CA GLU A 28 -1.69 1.42 -0.08
C GLU A 28 -0.55 2.31 0.44
N ILE A 29 0.56 2.33 -0.27
CA ILE A 29 1.65 3.27 -0.12
C ILE A 29 1.66 4.12 -1.39
N LYS A 30 1.38 5.42 -1.26
CA LYS A 30 1.44 6.36 -2.38
C LYS A 30 2.64 7.28 -2.23
N GLY A 31 3.69 7.01 -3.00
CA GLY A 31 4.92 7.79 -3.08
C GLY A 31 4.84 8.87 -4.15
N VAL A 32 4.77 10.14 -3.75
CA VAL A 32 4.82 11.29 -4.68
C VAL A 32 6.28 11.68 -4.95
N ARG A 33 6.67 11.83 -6.22
CA ARG A 33 8.04 12.18 -6.61
C ARG A 33 8.42 13.58 -6.12
N LYS A 34 9.68 13.77 -5.73
CA LYS A 34 10.26 15.07 -5.38
C LYS A 34 11.14 15.62 -6.52
N PRO A 35 11.10 16.94 -6.80
CA PRO A 35 10.08 17.89 -6.35
C PRO A 35 8.69 17.51 -6.91
N GLU A 36 7.63 17.93 -6.22
CA GLU A 36 6.26 17.65 -6.68
C GLU A 36 5.99 18.44 -7.97
N SER A 37 5.99 17.76 -9.11
CA SER A 37 5.60 18.29 -10.41
C SER A 37 4.81 17.23 -11.18
N ASP A 38 3.97 17.69 -12.11
CA ASP A 38 3.25 16.85 -13.09
C ASP A 38 2.49 15.66 -12.49
N ALA A 39 2.08 15.75 -11.22
CA ALA A 39 1.44 14.66 -10.47
C ALA A 39 2.18 13.32 -10.56
N LYS A 40 3.53 13.32 -10.57
CA LYS A 40 4.33 12.09 -10.66
C LYS A 40 4.26 11.29 -9.37
N PHE A 41 3.73 10.08 -9.42
CA PHE A 41 3.68 9.19 -8.26
C PHE A 41 3.73 7.71 -8.63
N ILE A 42 4.14 6.91 -7.64
CA ILE A 42 4.12 5.45 -7.66
C ILE A 42 3.26 5.02 -6.47
N GLY A 43 2.24 4.21 -6.72
CA GLY A 43 1.42 3.62 -5.68
C GLY A 43 1.65 2.12 -5.60
N VAL A 44 1.96 1.59 -4.43
CA VAL A 44 2.09 0.14 -4.17
C VAL A 44 0.98 -0.26 -3.23
N PHE A 45 0.22 -1.31 -3.55
CA PHE A 45 -0.95 -1.67 -2.76
C PHE A 45 -1.20 -3.18 -2.77
N LEU A 46 -2.07 -3.58 -1.84
CA LEU A 46 -2.52 -4.95 -1.70
C LEU A 46 -3.99 -4.98 -1.25
N TYR A 47 -4.78 -5.84 -1.91
CA TYR A 47 -6.12 -6.21 -1.45
C TYR A 47 -6.11 -7.64 -0.94
N ARG A 48 -6.56 -7.86 0.31
CA ARG A 48 -6.61 -9.20 0.91
C ARG A 48 -7.43 -10.19 0.08
N ASN A 49 -8.47 -9.74 -0.61
CA ASN A 49 -9.30 -10.62 -1.47
C ASN A 49 -8.84 -10.65 -2.94
N GLY A 50 -7.65 -10.12 -3.23
CA GLY A 50 -7.13 -10.01 -4.58
C GLY A 50 -7.54 -8.72 -5.29
N THR A 51 -6.70 -8.29 -6.23
CA THR A 51 -6.90 -7.09 -7.03
C THR A 51 -7.67 -7.44 -8.31
N PRO A 52 -8.74 -6.70 -8.65
CA PRO A 52 -9.50 -6.94 -9.87
C PRO A 52 -8.65 -6.87 -11.14
N TYR A 53 -8.73 -7.94 -11.94
CA TYR A 53 -8.14 -8.12 -13.26
C TYR A 53 -9.20 -8.71 -14.20
N ASN A 54 -9.86 -7.83 -14.96
CA ASN A 54 -11.03 -8.20 -15.79
C ASN A 54 -12.15 -8.79 -14.91
N TYR A 55 -12.58 -10.01 -15.20
CA TYR A 55 -13.61 -10.74 -14.46
C TYR A 55 -13.03 -11.61 -13.32
N GLU A 56 -11.72 -11.55 -13.09
CA GLU A 56 -11.02 -12.33 -12.08
C GLU A 56 -10.32 -11.42 -11.06
N THR A 57 -9.81 -12.02 -9.98
CA THR A 57 -8.98 -11.35 -8.99
C THR A 57 -7.60 -11.99 -8.94
N ILE A 58 -6.55 -11.17 -8.95
CA ILE A 58 -5.16 -11.62 -8.82
C ILE A 58 -4.67 -11.35 -7.40
N LYS A 59 -4.08 -12.37 -6.77
CA LYS A 59 -3.39 -12.25 -5.48
C LYS A 59 -1.94 -11.79 -5.66
N GLY A 60 -1.39 -11.16 -4.64
CA GLY A 60 -0.05 -10.56 -4.67
C GLY A 60 -0.03 -9.04 -4.77
N ILE A 61 1.17 -8.49 -4.67
CA ILE A 61 1.46 -7.06 -4.66
C ILE A 61 1.17 -6.48 -6.05
N VAL A 62 0.57 -5.30 -6.06
CA VAL A 62 0.36 -4.53 -7.29
C VAL A 62 0.97 -3.16 -7.09
N TYR A 63 1.61 -2.62 -8.12
CA TYR A 63 1.90 -1.21 -8.16
C TYR A 63 1.26 -0.55 -9.37
N TYR A 64 1.04 0.74 -9.26
CA TYR A 64 0.56 1.59 -10.33
C TYR A 64 1.37 2.88 -10.34
N HIS A 65 1.34 3.58 -11.46
CA HIS A 65 2.09 4.80 -11.62
C HIS A 65 1.27 5.87 -12.31
N ASN A 66 1.67 7.12 -12.15
CA ASN A 66 1.14 8.24 -12.92
C ASN A 66 2.28 9.14 -13.35
N ASN A 67 2.33 9.46 -14.65
CA ASN A 67 3.34 10.33 -15.26
C ASN A 67 4.80 9.95 -14.95
N ILE A 68 5.05 8.67 -14.68
CA ILE A 68 6.39 8.08 -14.58
C ILE A 68 6.83 7.65 -15.98
N ASP A 69 8.09 7.90 -16.33
CA ASP A 69 8.62 7.48 -17.63
C ASP A 69 8.63 5.95 -17.72
N ARG A 70 8.24 5.42 -18.88
CA ARG A 70 8.20 3.97 -19.13
C ARG A 70 9.56 3.31 -18.96
N ASN A 71 10.66 4.04 -19.16
CA ASN A 71 12.01 3.52 -18.91
C ASN A 71 12.32 3.26 -17.42
N GLU A 72 11.60 3.86 -16.48
CA GLU A 72 11.79 3.67 -15.04
C GLU A 72 11.02 2.45 -14.51
N LEU A 73 9.97 2.01 -15.22
CA LEU A 73 9.09 0.92 -14.79
C LEU A 73 9.84 -0.41 -14.56
N PRO A 74 10.81 -0.82 -15.40
CA PRO A 74 11.59 -2.03 -15.16
C PRO A 74 12.34 -2.02 -13.83
N ASP A 75 12.89 -0.87 -13.41
CA ASP A 75 13.62 -0.75 -12.15
C ASP A 75 12.68 -0.83 -10.93
N ILE A 76 11.50 -0.21 -11.02
CA ILE A 76 10.45 -0.31 -10.00
C ILE A 76 9.97 -1.77 -9.88
N THR A 77 9.67 -2.40 -11.03
CA THR A 77 9.25 -3.81 -11.10
C THR A 77 10.31 -4.72 -10.50
N LYS A 78 11.59 -4.53 -10.87
CA LYS A 78 12.70 -5.33 -10.38
C LYS A 78 12.88 -5.19 -8.87
N PHE A 79 12.79 -3.98 -8.34
CA PHE A 79 12.87 -3.73 -6.90
C PHE A 79 11.80 -4.51 -6.14
N LEU A 80 10.53 -4.39 -6.54
CA LEU A 80 9.42 -5.08 -5.87
C LEU A 80 9.48 -6.60 -6.07
N LYS A 81 9.80 -7.06 -7.29
CA LYS A 81 9.93 -8.49 -7.60
C LYS A 81 11.07 -9.16 -6.83
N ASN A 82 12.20 -8.48 -6.65
CA ASN A 82 13.30 -9.03 -5.84
C ASN A 82 12.90 -9.24 -4.37
N ARG A 83 11.98 -8.41 -3.86
CA ARG A 83 11.49 -8.49 -2.48
C ARG A 83 10.37 -9.50 -2.29
N PHE A 84 9.42 -9.56 -3.23
CA PHE A 84 8.18 -10.32 -3.07
C PHE A 84 8.05 -11.52 -4.02
N GLY A 85 8.90 -11.61 -5.04
CA GLY A 85 8.76 -12.58 -6.12
C GLY A 85 7.55 -12.29 -7.02
N GLY A 86 6.93 -13.35 -7.52
CA GLY A 86 5.73 -13.25 -8.35
C GLY A 86 5.99 -13.17 -9.86
N GLU A 87 4.95 -13.48 -10.62
CA GLU A 87 4.90 -13.35 -12.07
C GLU A 87 4.46 -11.92 -12.44
N VAL A 88 5.19 -11.27 -13.36
CA VAL A 88 4.90 -9.89 -13.75
C VAL A 88 3.81 -9.89 -14.82
N ILE A 89 2.71 -9.20 -14.56
CA ILE A 89 1.61 -8.99 -15.51
C ILE A 89 1.29 -7.50 -15.57
N GLU A 90 1.29 -6.90 -16.76
CA GLU A 90 0.92 -5.50 -16.97
C GLU A 90 -0.54 -5.39 -17.42
N LYS A 91 -1.24 -4.37 -16.91
CA LYS A 91 -2.57 -3.96 -17.38
C LYS A 91 -2.77 -2.47 -17.14
N ASP A 92 -2.91 -1.73 -18.22
CA ASP A 92 -3.03 -0.27 -18.20
C ASP A 92 -1.85 0.32 -17.39
N ASP A 93 -2.10 1.22 -16.45
CA ASP A 93 -1.05 1.81 -15.60
C ASP A 93 -0.71 0.95 -14.35
N ARG A 94 -1.12 -0.32 -14.33
CA ARG A 94 -0.90 -1.25 -13.21
C ARG A 94 -0.01 -2.42 -13.61
N ILE A 95 0.91 -2.75 -12.72
CA ILE A 95 1.79 -3.91 -12.83
C ILE A 95 1.52 -4.81 -11.61
N PHE A 96 1.16 -6.05 -11.89
CA PHE A 96 0.86 -7.08 -10.91
C PHE A 96 2.09 -7.96 -10.73
N LEU A 97 2.43 -8.25 -9.48
CA LEU A 97 3.32 -9.35 -9.11
C LEU A 97 2.43 -10.52 -8.67
N LYS A 98 1.85 -11.21 -9.65
CA LYS A 98 0.89 -12.29 -9.44
C LYS A 98 1.52 -13.38 -8.57
N ASN A 99 0.78 -13.81 -7.54
CA ASN A 99 1.19 -14.81 -6.56
C ASN A 99 2.49 -14.44 -5.82
N SER A 100 2.84 -13.16 -5.73
CA SER A 100 3.95 -12.71 -4.91
C SER A 100 3.63 -12.90 -3.42
N LYS A 101 4.67 -12.90 -2.59
CA LYS A 101 4.52 -12.80 -1.13
C LYS A 101 3.73 -11.54 -0.78
N GLU A 102 2.73 -11.70 0.09
CA GLU A 102 1.90 -10.63 0.63
C GLU A 102 2.42 -10.19 2.01
N ILE A 103 2.25 -8.92 2.35
CA ILE A 103 2.60 -8.36 3.68
C ILE A 103 1.39 -7.64 4.25
N TYR A 104 1.25 -7.67 5.56
CA TYR A 104 0.10 -7.08 6.25
C TYR A 104 0.46 -6.38 7.56
N SER A 105 1.67 -6.60 8.09
CA SER A 105 2.11 -5.96 9.32
C SER A 105 2.42 -4.48 9.08
N GLY A 106 2.11 -3.62 10.07
CA GLY A 106 2.44 -2.21 9.99
C GLY A 106 3.94 -1.96 9.79
N LYS A 107 4.77 -2.79 10.44
CA LYS A 107 6.23 -2.79 10.28
C LYS A 107 6.67 -2.99 8.84
N GLU A 108 6.27 -4.09 8.19
CA GLU A 108 6.68 -4.37 6.81
C GLU A 108 6.18 -3.30 5.83
N ILE A 109 4.96 -2.78 6.02
CA ILE A 109 4.38 -1.73 5.18
C ILE A 109 5.17 -0.42 5.34
N GLY A 110 5.49 -0.03 6.58
CA GLY A 110 6.25 1.17 6.88
C GLY A 110 7.70 1.11 6.39
N GLU A 111 8.36 -0.04 6.52
CA GLU A 111 9.70 -0.30 5.96
C GLU A 111 9.69 -0.24 4.43
N LEU A 112 8.69 -0.85 3.78
CA LEU A 112 8.54 -0.76 2.32
C LEU A 112 8.37 0.70 1.85
N ALA A 113 7.57 1.50 2.57
CA ALA A 113 7.37 2.91 2.23
C ALA A 113 8.66 3.72 2.35
N GLU A 114 9.43 3.51 3.41
CA GLU A 114 10.73 4.16 3.62
C GLU A 114 11.76 3.78 2.55
N GLU A 115 11.83 2.49 2.19
CA GLU A 115 12.71 2.03 1.12
C GLU A 115 12.29 2.57 -0.26
N CYS A 116 10.98 2.61 -0.56
CA CYS A 116 10.48 3.24 -1.78
C CYS A 116 10.84 4.73 -1.85
N ASP A 117 10.67 5.45 -0.73
CA ASP A 117 11.03 6.88 -0.64
C ASP A 117 12.51 7.13 -0.90
N ALA A 118 13.39 6.31 -0.31
CA ALA A 118 14.82 6.39 -0.54
C ALA A 118 15.20 6.01 -1.98
N LYS A 119 14.63 4.92 -2.51
CA LYS A 119 15.02 4.35 -3.81
C LYS A 119 14.53 5.17 -5.00
N PHE A 120 13.31 5.70 -4.90
CA PHE A 120 12.64 6.40 -6.00
C PHE A 120 12.53 7.91 -5.78
N ASN A 121 13.18 8.45 -4.75
CA ASN A 121 13.11 9.87 -4.41
C ASN A 121 11.66 10.36 -4.27
N THR A 122 10.87 9.63 -3.48
CA THR A 122 9.46 9.94 -3.23
C THR A 122 9.22 10.44 -1.80
N LYS A 123 8.00 10.91 -1.54
CA LYS A 123 7.43 11.07 -0.21
C LYS A 123 6.16 10.25 -0.14
N SER A 124 6.13 9.25 0.73
CA SER A 124 5.02 8.32 0.84
C SER A 124 4.01 8.76 1.88
N VAL A 125 2.74 8.52 1.55
CA VAL A 125 1.64 8.44 2.51
C VAL A 125 1.05 7.03 2.45
N ILE A 126 0.69 6.51 3.61
CA ILE A 126 0.16 5.16 3.76
C ILE A 126 -1.32 5.23 4.11
N SER A 127 -2.10 4.35 3.49
CA SER A 127 -3.50 4.09 3.81
C SER A 127 -3.66 2.64 4.25
N ILE A 128 -4.45 2.39 5.30
CA ILE A 128 -4.75 1.04 5.80
C ILE A 128 -6.25 0.96 6.10
N GLU A 129 -6.90 -0.11 5.65
CA GLU A 129 -8.30 -0.40 5.96
C GLU A 129 -8.43 -1.72 6.72
N LEU A 130 -9.21 -1.69 7.80
CA LEU A 130 -9.47 -2.83 8.69
C LEU A 130 -10.97 -3.13 8.79
N ALA A 131 -11.30 -4.40 9.05
CA ALA A 131 -12.66 -4.84 9.35
C ALA A 131 -12.72 -5.68 10.62
N ASP A 132 -13.90 -5.70 11.25
CA ASP A 132 -14.18 -6.50 12.46
C ASP A 132 -13.25 -6.18 13.63
N VAL A 133 -13.11 -4.88 13.90
CA VAL A 133 -12.30 -4.29 14.97
C VAL A 133 -13.10 -3.22 15.70
N THR A 134 -12.70 -2.89 16.93
CA THR A 134 -13.29 -1.81 17.74
C THR A 134 -12.37 -0.59 17.80
N GLN A 135 -12.88 0.56 18.24
CA GLN A 135 -12.05 1.74 18.48
C GLN A 135 -10.99 1.50 19.58
N ASP A 136 -11.31 0.69 20.59
CA ASP A 136 -10.36 0.36 21.65
C ASP A 136 -9.21 -0.52 21.14
N ASP A 137 -9.49 -1.44 20.20
CA ASP A 137 -8.44 -2.22 19.53
C ASP A 137 -7.52 -1.29 18.74
N LEU A 138 -8.08 -0.36 17.96
CA LEU A 138 -7.32 0.61 17.17
C LEU A 138 -6.40 1.48 18.04
N LYS A 139 -6.90 1.97 19.17
CA LYS A 139 -6.10 2.73 20.15
C LYS A 139 -4.97 1.89 20.74
N LYS A 140 -5.25 0.64 21.15
CA LYS A 140 -4.23 -0.30 21.65
C LYS A 140 -3.17 -0.62 20.60
N TRP A 141 -3.56 -0.68 19.33
CA TRP A 141 -2.66 -0.93 18.20
C TRP A 141 -1.90 0.31 17.73
N GLY A 142 -2.09 1.45 18.38
CA GLY A 142 -1.33 2.67 18.11
C GLY A 142 -1.83 3.46 16.90
N TYR A 143 -3.05 3.22 16.41
CA TYR A 143 -3.61 4.02 15.33
C TYR A 143 -3.91 5.45 15.81
N PRO A 144 -3.43 6.48 15.10
CA PRO A 144 -3.65 7.86 15.52
C PRO A 144 -5.04 8.36 15.12
N ASP A 145 -5.82 8.81 16.09
CA ASP A 145 -7.19 9.33 15.90
C ASP A 145 -7.25 10.47 14.85
N SER A 146 -6.20 11.30 14.78
CA SER A 146 -6.10 12.42 13.83
C SER A 146 -6.00 12.01 12.35
N LYS A 147 -5.75 10.73 12.07
CA LYS A 147 -5.58 10.17 10.73
C LYS A 147 -6.69 9.19 10.35
N LEU A 148 -7.68 9.03 11.22
CA LEU A 148 -8.89 8.29 10.91
C LEU A 148 -9.64 9.01 9.79
N LEU A 149 -9.86 8.32 8.69
CA LEU A 149 -10.65 8.79 7.57
C LEU A 149 -12.08 8.22 7.68
N PRO A 150 -13.11 9.06 7.88
CA PRO A 150 -14.48 8.60 7.94
C PRO A 150 -14.87 7.84 6.66
N ILE A 151 -15.62 6.76 6.81
CA ILE A 151 -16.22 6.04 5.67
C ILE A 151 -17.64 6.58 5.52
N PRO A 152 -17.93 7.40 4.49
CA PRO A 152 -19.26 7.99 4.32
C PRO A 152 -20.34 6.92 4.09
N GLY A 153 -21.57 7.17 4.55
CA GLY A 153 -22.71 6.30 4.31
C GLY A 153 -22.82 5.08 5.22
N LYS A 154 -22.13 5.11 6.37
CA LYS A 154 -22.43 4.25 7.53
C LYS A 154 -23.07 5.06 8.64
#